data_AF-A0A939C838-F1
#
_entry.id   AF-A0A939C838-F1
#
_cell.length_a   1.000
_cell.length_b   1.000
_cell.length_c   1.000
_cell.angle_alpha   90.00
_cell.angle_beta   90.00
_cell.angle_gamma   90.00
#
_symmetry.space_group_name_H-M   'P 1'
#
loop_
_entity.id
_entity.type
_entity.pdbx_description
1 polymer ?
#
loop_
_entity_poly.entity_id
_entity_poly.type
_entity_poly.pdbx_seq_one_letter_code
_entity_poly.pdbx_strand_id
1 'polypeptide(L)'
;MKTKNALGTLLISIIMIGLLAPLAKADTLDRTDFEQESFAKTVDFCDYVRAYATLHGIPEPDNFDKWHANMYMTYVNTSGLKVLYAGLEDITTDESAYLRIPMQSFIMHYKTNQNNRDVILASTFLMLMAFNETTTSLYPDSPDRNDVLYASFSLGFDLSDLGETLPVLNSETEIIPLTHSEDKLEWEWGMKYTNLTALWWRTWINPSNPRFDNSWPVALTVYDELTFTYKLTIDPDEGTATLQENHVIGRMRHLFVGIIPVPLLCTYYNSTGHYGTFGKVKLDDNTIHDFIQDNNLEMSIINFQTSVMADHETYSQTQSGQSVTDAETEVTDTSIDTYADDGEKIFNADFGTKKTYKLYNYTAETSETTYDTYESIARTAKISGYAGNGGLFAY
;
A
#
# COMPACT_ATOMS: atom_id res chain seq x y z
N MET A 1 -31.49 0.52 -46.39
CA MET A 1 -31.30 1.72 -45.54
C MET A 1 -31.91 1.55 -44.13
N LYS A 2 -31.83 0.36 -43.49
CA LYS A 2 -32.42 0.12 -42.15
C LYS A 2 -31.54 -0.64 -41.15
N THR A 3 -30.41 -1.23 -41.56
CA THR A 3 -29.53 -2.02 -40.67
C THR A 3 -28.36 -1.21 -40.11
N LYS A 4 -27.88 -0.18 -40.82
CA LYS A 4 -26.76 0.67 -40.36
C LYS A 4 -27.15 1.64 -39.23
N ASN A 5 -28.43 2.05 -39.18
CA ASN A 5 -28.91 2.93 -38.10
C ASN A 5 -29.14 2.15 -36.80
N ALA A 6 -29.48 0.87 -36.84
CA ALA A 6 -29.69 0.05 -35.64
C ALA A 6 -28.37 -0.27 -34.90
N LEU A 7 -27.28 -0.48 -35.64
CA LEU A 7 -25.96 -0.73 -35.04
C LEU A 7 -25.37 0.53 -34.40
N GLY A 8 -25.60 1.71 -35.00
CA GLY A 8 -25.17 3.00 -34.46
C GLY A 8 -25.90 3.38 -33.16
N THR A 9 -27.20 3.12 -33.08
CA THR A 9 -27.96 3.34 -31.83
C THR A 9 -27.54 2.35 -30.74
N LEU A 10 -27.28 1.08 -31.07
CA LEU A 10 -26.81 0.09 -30.08
C LEU A 10 -25.42 0.44 -29.52
N LEU A 11 -24.50 0.94 -30.35
CA LEU A 11 -23.16 1.35 -29.91
C LEU A 11 -23.22 2.59 -29.00
N ILE A 12 -24.09 3.56 -29.31
CA ILE A 12 -24.32 4.74 -28.46
C ILE A 12 -24.98 4.35 -27.14
N SER A 13 -25.89 3.36 -27.13
CA SER A 13 -26.46 2.82 -25.89
C SER A 13 -25.45 2.07 -25.04
N ILE A 14 -24.52 1.31 -25.64
CA ILE A 14 -23.45 0.61 -24.91
C ILE A 14 -22.42 1.60 -24.36
N ILE A 15 -22.12 2.67 -25.09
CA ILE A 15 -21.24 3.75 -24.63
C ILE A 15 -21.92 4.59 -23.53
N MET A 16 -23.24 4.81 -23.62
CA MET A 16 -24.01 5.46 -22.54
C MET A 16 -24.21 4.56 -21.31
N ILE A 17 -24.25 3.23 -21.47
CA ILE A 17 -24.24 2.28 -20.33
C ILE A 17 -22.83 2.18 -19.71
N GLY A 18 -21.76 2.38 -20.49
CA GLY A 18 -20.39 2.48 -19.97
C GLY A 18 -20.07 3.82 -19.29
N LEU A 19 -20.76 4.90 -19.67
CA LEU A 19 -20.67 6.23 -19.04
C LEU A 19 -21.71 6.46 -17.92
N LEU A 20 -22.60 5.48 -17.71
CA LEU A 20 -23.57 5.41 -16.63
C LEU A 20 -23.49 4.04 -15.95
N ALA A 21 -22.29 3.47 -15.80
CA ALA A 21 -22.09 2.65 -14.64
C ALA A 21 -22.38 3.60 -13.47
N PRO A 22 -23.46 3.42 -12.69
CA PRO A 22 -23.55 4.14 -11.43
C PRO A 22 -22.20 3.89 -10.74
N LEU A 23 -21.61 4.90 -10.07
CA LEU A 23 -20.76 4.59 -8.93
C LEU A 23 -21.51 3.50 -8.20
N ALA A 24 -20.96 2.28 -8.18
CA ALA A 24 -21.66 1.16 -7.55
C ALA A 24 -21.95 1.68 -6.16
N LYS A 25 -23.23 1.87 -5.84
CA LYS A 25 -23.61 2.50 -4.59
C LYS A 25 -22.93 1.67 -3.52
N ALA A 26 -22.07 2.31 -2.71
CA ALA A 26 -21.34 1.61 -1.69
C ALA A 26 -22.33 0.77 -0.85
N ASP A 27 -21.96 -0.47 -0.59
CA ASP A 27 -22.79 -1.35 0.21
C ASP A 27 -22.86 -0.82 1.64
N THR A 28 -24.00 -1.05 2.28
CA THR A 28 -24.11 -0.82 3.72
C THR A 28 -23.43 -1.96 4.46
N LEU A 29 -22.52 -1.60 5.38
CA LEU A 29 -21.91 -2.54 6.31
C LEU A 29 -22.85 -2.73 7.51
N ASP A 30 -23.45 -3.91 7.61
CA ASP A 30 -24.38 -4.24 8.68
C ASP A 30 -23.71 -5.12 9.73
N ARG A 31 -24.16 -5.02 10.99
CA ARG A 31 -23.68 -5.89 12.07
C ARG A 31 -23.84 -7.38 11.73
N THR A 32 -24.91 -7.74 11.02
CA THR A 32 -25.19 -9.12 10.61
C THR A 32 -24.20 -9.66 9.59
N ASP A 33 -23.43 -8.80 8.91
CA ASP A 33 -22.36 -9.25 8.01
C ASP A 33 -21.26 -10.01 8.76
N PHE A 34 -20.95 -9.60 9.98
CA PHE A 34 -19.96 -10.27 10.83
C PHE A 34 -20.44 -11.60 11.43
N GLU A 35 -21.71 -11.94 11.24
CA GLU A 35 -22.28 -13.25 11.58
C GLU A 35 -22.11 -14.28 10.44
N GLN A 36 -21.74 -13.83 9.23
CA GLN A 36 -21.50 -14.69 8.08
C GLN A 36 -20.14 -15.42 8.19
N GLU A 37 -19.99 -16.50 7.42
CA GLU A 37 -18.70 -17.20 7.26
C GLU A 37 -17.69 -16.30 6.55
N SER A 38 -18.13 -15.54 5.55
CA SER A 38 -17.31 -14.54 4.87
C SER A 38 -18.17 -13.51 4.15
N PHE A 39 -17.59 -12.35 3.87
CA PHE A 39 -18.15 -11.38 2.93
C PHE A 39 -17.05 -10.61 2.22
N ALA A 40 -17.39 -10.02 1.08
CA ALA A 40 -16.57 -9.05 0.37
C ALA A 40 -17.48 -7.93 -0.17
N LYS A 41 -17.20 -6.69 0.20
CA LYS A 41 -18.04 -5.52 -0.11
C LYS A 41 -17.18 -4.28 -0.28
N THR A 42 -17.59 -3.35 -1.15
CA THR A 42 -17.09 -1.98 -1.12
C THR A 42 -18.06 -1.16 -0.29
N VAL A 43 -17.59 -0.54 0.79
CA VAL A 43 -18.42 0.25 1.73
C VAL A 43 -17.92 1.69 1.78
N ASP A 44 -18.81 2.64 2.05
CA ASP A 44 -18.42 4.03 2.29
C ASP A 44 -18.15 4.23 3.77
N PHE A 45 -16.89 4.41 4.16
CA PHE A 45 -16.52 4.68 5.54
C PHE A 45 -17.15 5.98 6.06
N CYS A 46 -17.37 6.98 5.19
CA CYS A 46 -18.02 8.22 5.59
C CYS A 46 -19.49 8.02 6.01
N ASP A 47 -20.19 6.98 5.54
CA ASP A 47 -21.52 6.63 6.05
C ASP A 47 -21.49 6.30 7.55
N TYR A 48 -20.49 5.52 7.96
CA TYR A 48 -20.28 5.22 9.39
C TYR A 48 -19.94 6.48 10.17
N VAL A 49 -19.03 7.32 9.66
CA VAL A 49 -18.62 8.56 10.34
C VAL A 49 -19.81 9.52 10.50
N ARG A 50 -20.64 9.68 9.47
CA ARG A 50 -21.90 10.46 9.52
C ARG A 50 -22.84 9.92 10.59
N ALA A 51 -23.11 8.61 10.59
CA ALA A 51 -23.97 7.99 11.58
C ALA A 51 -23.46 8.17 13.01
N TYR A 52 -22.14 8.04 13.21
CA TYR A 52 -21.49 8.28 14.51
C TYR A 52 -21.60 9.75 14.94
N ALA A 53 -21.32 10.69 14.04
CA ALA A 53 -21.40 12.13 14.32
C ALA A 53 -22.81 12.53 14.76
N THR A 54 -23.82 12.06 14.04
CA THR A 54 -25.24 12.25 14.38
C THR A 54 -25.57 11.67 15.75
N LEU A 55 -25.16 10.42 16.04
CA LEU A 55 -25.45 9.76 17.32
C LEU A 55 -24.85 10.49 18.52
N HIS A 56 -23.68 11.11 18.34
CA HIS A 56 -22.91 11.76 19.40
C HIS A 56 -23.03 13.29 19.41
N GLY A 57 -23.84 13.88 18.54
CA GLY A 57 -24.03 15.34 18.45
C GLY A 57 -22.76 16.09 18.04
N ILE A 58 -21.90 15.46 17.25
CA ILE A 58 -20.67 16.06 16.71
C ILE A 58 -21.05 16.91 15.49
N PRO A 59 -20.68 18.20 15.42
CA PRO A 59 -20.94 19.03 14.25
C PRO A 59 -20.29 18.46 12.99
N GLU A 60 -21.06 18.37 11.92
CA GLU A 60 -20.60 17.89 10.62
C GLU A 60 -20.01 19.07 9.80
N PRO A 61 -18.95 18.85 9.00
CA PRO A 61 -18.47 19.83 8.03
C PRO A 61 -19.52 20.19 6.97
N ASP A 62 -19.34 21.33 6.32
CA ASP A 62 -20.16 21.69 5.16
C ASP A 62 -19.97 20.66 4.03
N ASN A 63 -21.09 20.25 3.39
CA ASN A 63 -21.14 19.26 2.30
C ASN A 63 -20.65 17.84 2.68
N PHE A 64 -20.72 17.46 3.95
CA PHE A 64 -20.26 16.15 4.41
C PHE A 64 -21.03 14.97 3.78
N ASP A 65 -22.20 15.20 3.19
CA ASP A 65 -22.96 14.24 2.39
C ASP A 65 -22.25 13.81 1.10
N LYS A 66 -21.31 14.62 0.60
CA LYS A 66 -20.50 14.35 -0.61
C LYS A 66 -19.13 13.76 -0.30
N TRP A 67 -18.81 13.60 0.98
CA TRP A 67 -17.57 13.01 1.39
C TRP A 67 -17.74 11.49 1.35
N HIS A 68 -16.92 10.81 0.56
CA HIS A 68 -16.92 9.36 0.48
C HIS A 68 -15.51 8.86 0.66
N ALA A 69 -15.37 7.76 1.38
CA ALA A 69 -14.13 6.99 1.46
C ALA A 69 -14.49 5.52 1.22
N ASN A 70 -14.47 5.14 -0.06
CA ASN A 70 -14.85 3.82 -0.52
C ASN A 70 -13.75 2.82 -0.15
N MET A 71 -14.11 1.80 0.60
CA MET A 71 -13.19 0.79 1.11
C MET A 71 -13.64 -0.60 0.70
N TYR A 72 -12.76 -1.34 0.03
CA TYR A 72 -12.96 -2.76 -0.18
C TYR A 72 -12.66 -3.51 1.12
N MET A 73 -13.70 -4.10 1.70
CA MET A 73 -13.63 -4.87 2.92
C MET A 73 -13.84 -6.35 2.63
N THR A 74 -12.95 -7.19 3.14
CA THR A 74 -13.12 -8.64 3.15
C THR A 74 -13.13 -9.15 4.58
N TYR A 75 -13.98 -10.13 4.84
CA TYR A 75 -14.08 -10.78 6.14
C TYR A 75 -14.10 -12.27 5.95
N VAL A 76 -13.32 -12.97 6.76
CA VAL A 76 -13.29 -14.44 6.85
C VAL A 76 -13.47 -14.80 8.31
N ASN A 77 -14.42 -15.69 8.60
CA ASN A 77 -14.76 -16.18 9.93
C ASN A 77 -14.93 -17.69 9.86
N THR A 78 -13.82 -18.39 10.10
CA THR A 78 -13.75 -19.84 9.97
C THR A 78 -12.91 -20.42 11.10
N SER A 79 -13.34 -21.56 11.65
CA SER A 79 -12.59 -22.29 12.69
C SER A 79 -12.17 -21.46 13.91
N GLY A 80 -12.94 -20.42 14.27
CA GLY A 80 -12.63 -19.51 15.39
C GLY A 80 -11.57 -18.45 15.11
N LEU A 81 -11.01 -18.44 13.89
CA LEU A 81 -10.20 -17.36 13.35
C LEU A 81 -11.11 -16.37 12.60
N LYS A 82 -10.92 -15.09 12.88
CA LYS A 82 -11.55 -14.00 12.17
C LYS A 82 -10.48 -13.14 11.54
N VAL A 83 -10.61 -12.85 10.25
CA VAL A 83 -9.74 -11.93 9.51
C VAL A 83 -10.63 -10.87 8.91
N LEU A 84 -10.35 -9.61 9.21
CA LEU A 84 -10.97 -8.45 8.59
C LEU A 84 -9.87 -7.71 7.84
N TYR A 85 -10.04 -7.56 6.54
CA TYR A 85 -9.18 -6.75 5.70
C TYR A 85 -9.93 -5.54 5.18
N ALA A 86 -9.20 -4.45 5.01
CA ALA A 86 -9.69 -3.17 4.58
C ALA A 86 -8.65 -2.52 3.66
N GLY A 87 -9.04 -2.27 2.41
CA GLY A 87 -8.23 -1.55 1.44
C GLY A 87 -8.98 -0.36 0.86
N LEU A 88 -8.28 0.75 0.66
CA LEU A 88 -8.89 1.99 0.16
C LEU A 88 -9.06 1.95 -1.36
N GLU A 89 -10.28 2.11 -1.85
CA GLU A 89 -10.57 2.20 -3.28
C GLU A 89 -10.36 3.62 -3.79
N ASP A 90 -11.08 4.57 -3.21
CA ASP A 90 -10.93 6.02 -3.44
C ASP A 90 -11.59 6.86 -2.33
N ILE A 91 -11.24 8.15 -2.33
CA ILE A 91 -11.82 9.19 -1.48
C ILE A 91 -12.34 10.32 -2.39
N THR A 92 -13.48 10.91 -2.06
CA THR A 92 -13.93 12.18 -2.66
C THR A 92 -14.55 13.07 -1.59
N THR A 93 -14.55 14.39 -1.81
CA THR A 93 -15.19 15.37 -0.90
C THR A 93 -16.25 16.22 -1.60
N ASP A 94 -16.36 16.10 -2.92
CA ASP A 94 -17.25 16.90 -3.75
C ASP A 94 -17.84 16.10 -4.94
N GLU A 95 -17.58 14.79 -4.98
CA GLU A 95 -17.93 13.84 -6.06
C GLU A 95 -17.30 14.15 -7.43
N SER A 96 -16.45 15.18 -7.52
CA SER A 96 -15.84 15.65 -8.76
C SER A 96 -14.37 15.21 -8.89
N ALA A 97 -13.64 15.15 -7.77
CA ALA A 97 -12.27 14.66 -7.70
C ALA A 97 -12.20 13.41 -6.84
N TYR A 98 -11.48 12.38 -7.35
CA TYR A 98 -11.26 11.12 -6.65
C TYR A 98 -9.78 10.98 -6.31
N LEU A 99 -9.52 10.77 -5.04
CA LEU A 99 -8.21 10.59 -4.44
C LEU A 99 -7.98 9.09 -4.22
N ARG A 100 -6.95 8.54 -4.86
CA ARG A 100 -6.57 7.12 -4.75
C ARG A 100 -5.21 6.97 -4.09
N ILE A 101 -5.21 6.51 -2.85
CA ILE A 101 -4.00 6.30 -2.05
C ILE A 101 -3.92 4.80 -1.71
N PRO A 102 -2.76 4.15 -1.92
CA PRO A 102 -2.56 2.79 -1.46
C PRO A 102 -2.65 2.72 0.07
N MET A 103 -3.72 2.11 0.56
CA MET A 103 -3.89 1.79 1.97
C MET A 103 -4.38 0.36 2.05
N GLN A 104 -3.67 -0.47 2.83
CA GLN A 104 -4.03 -1.85 3.09
C GLN A 104 -3.80 -2.18 4.54
N SER A 105 -4.84 -2.68 5.20
CA SER A 105 -4.75 -3.13 6.57
C SER A 105 -5.52 -4.42 6.77
N PHE A 106 -5.04 -5.28 7.66
CA PHE A 106 -5.82 -6.39 8.16
C PHE A 106 -5.77 -6.45 9.69
N ILE A 107 -6.84 -6.97 10.26
CA ILE A 107 -6.99 -7.29 11.67
C ILE A 107 -7.37 -8.77 11.75
N MET A 108 -6.63 -9.53 12.54
CA MET A 108 -6.98 -10.91 12.86
C MET A 108 -7.38 -11.02 14.32
N HIS A 109 -8.46 -11.74 14.59
CA HIS A 109 -8.89 -12.13 15.93
C HIS A 109 -8.95 -13.65 16.02
N TYR A 110 -8.31 -14.21 17.03
CA TYR A 110 -8.33 -15.64 17.31
C TYR A 110 -8.10 -15.90 18.80
N LYS A 111 -8.20 -17.17 19.19
CA LYS A 111 -7.89 -17.62 20.55
C LYS A 111 -6.57 -18.38 20.58
N THR A 112 -5.74 -18.10 21.58
CA THR A 112 -4.49 -18.84 21.79
C THR A 112 -4.76 -20.31 22.10
N ASN A 113 -3.86 -21.19 21.65
CA ASN A 113 -4.03 -22.63 21.82
C ASN A 113 -3.86 -23.08 23.28
N GLN A 114 -2.98 -22.43 24.04
CA GLN A 114 -2.61 -22.89 25.38
C GLN A 114 -3.63 -22.46 26.45
N ASN A 115 -4.01 -21.17 26.48
CA ASN A 115 -4.86 -20.61 27.51
C ASN A 115 -6.21 -20.07 26.98
N ASN A 116 -6.53 -20.26 25.71
CA ASN A 116 -7.82 -19.87 25.10
C ASN A 116 -8.11 -18.35 25.20
N ARG A 117 -7.05 -17.53 25.18
CA ARG A 117 -7.11 -16.07 25.34
C ARG A 117 -7.34 -15.38 24.00
N ASP A 118 -8.10 -14.29 24.02
CA ASP A 118 -8.37 -13.49 22.83
C ASP A 118 -7.15 -12.67 22.42
N VAL A 119 -6.74 -12.80 21.17
CA VAL A 119 -5.64 -12.07 20.56
C VAL A 119 -6.17 -11.27 19.39
N ILE A 120 -5.74 -10.01 19.31
CA ILE A 120 -5.90 -9.19 18.12
C ILE A 120 -4.52 -8.94 17.52
N LEU A 121 -4.32 -9.34 16.26
CA LEU A 121 -3.17 -8.96 15.46
C LEU A 121 -3.60 -7.92 14.44
N ALA A 122 -2.81 -6.90 14.19
CA ALA A 122 -3.03 -5.98 13.08
C ALA A 122 -1.74 -5.77 12.30
N SER A 123 -1.87 -5.64 10.98
CA SER A 123 -0.80 -5.19 10.09
C SER A 123 -1.34 -4.15 9.13
N THR A 124 -0.51 -3.19 8.77
CA THR A 124 -0.83 -2.18 7.76
C THR A 124 0.39 -1.86 6.92
N PHE A 125 0.16 -1.69 5.62
CA PHE A 125 1.08 -0.98 4.75
C PHE A 125 1.15 0.49 5.20
N LEU A 126 2.36 1.04 5.33
CA LEU A 126 2.57 2.45 5.66
C LEU A 126 2.95 3.26 4.42
N MET A 127 3.98 2.83 3.70
CA MET A 127 4.47 3.56 2.52
C MET A 127 5.51 2.76 1.72
N LEU A 128 5.72 3.20 0.48
CA LEU A 128 6.97 2.95 -0.23
C LEU A 128 8.03 3.96 0.22
N MET A 129 9.27 3.51 0.37
CA MET A 129 10.40 4.38 0.64
C MET A 129 11.45 4.18 -0.45
N ALA A 130 11.78 5.25 -1.17
CA ALA A 130 13.00 5.27 -1.97
C ALA A 130 14.16 5.70 -1.08
N PHE A 131 15.33 5.12 -1.28
CA PHE A 131 16.53 5.50 -0.52
C PHE A 131 17.77 5.32 -1.36
N ASN A 132 18.85 6.01 -0.98
CA ASN A 132 20.17 5.70 -1.48
C ASN A 132 21.14 5.64 -0.31
N GLU A 133 21.97 4.61 -0.31
CA GLU A 133 22.95 4.37 0.72
C GLU A 133 24.04 5.44 0.75
N THR A 134 24.68 5.55 1.90
CA THR A 134 25.84 6.42 2.12
C THR A 134 27.03 5.60 2.60
N THR A 135 28.21 6.22 2.63
CA THR A 135 29.39 5.57 3.23
C THR A 135 29.24 5.28 4.73
N THR A 136 28.18 5.78 5.35
CA THR A 136 27.87 5.63 6.77
C THR A 136 26.60 4.82 7.03
N SER A 137 26.03 4.16 6.01
CA SER A 137 24.89 3.25 6.18
C SER A 137 25.20 2.21 7.25
N LEU A 138 24.22 2.02 8.12
CA LEU A 138 24.26 1.09 9.24
C LEU A 138 23.79 -0.30 8.80
N TYR A 139 22.88 -0.37 7.84
CA TYR A 139 22.27 -1.60 7.36
C TYR A 139 22.31 -1.63 5.82
N PRO A 140 23.22 -2.40 5.23
CA PRO A 140 23.25 -2.59 3.78
C PRO A 140 21.92 -3.09 3.23
N ASP A 141 21.54 -2.58 2.06
CA ASP A 141 20.33 -2.92 1.31
C ASP A 141 19.02 -2.71 2.12
N SER A 142 19.05 -1.83 3.13
CA SER A 142 17.91 -1.53 4.00
C SER A 142 17.92 -0.07 4.48
N PRO A 143 16.82 0.69 4.30
CA PRO A 143 16.83 2.12 4.64
C PRO A 143 17.08 2.34 6.14
N ASP A 144 18.01 3.24 6.44
CA ASP A 144 18.33 3.62 7.80
C ASP A 144 18.54 5.13 8.00
N ARG A 145 18.73 5.53 9.25
CA ARG A 145 18.81 6.94 9.66
C ARG A 145 20.02 7.70 9.08
N ASN A 146 21.02 7.00 8.55
CA ASN A 146 22.22 7.59 7.94
C ASN A 146 22.10 7.70 6.41
N ASP A 147 21.05 7.14 5.83
CA ASP A 147 20.81 7.21 4.39
C ASP A 147 20.10 8.50 3.97
N VAL A 148 20.02 8.70 2.66
CA VAL A 148 19.13 9.70 2.10
C VAL A 148 17.82 9.01 1.76
N LEU A 149 16.76 9.40 2.47
CA LEU A 149 15.45 8.75 2.37
C LEU A 149 14.43 9.66 1.72
N TYR A 150 13.58 9.06 0.90
CA TYR A 150 12.44 9.70 0.27
C TYR A 150 11.19 8.87 0.53
N ALA A 151 10.25 9.43 1.30
CA ALA A 151 8.96 8.79 1.44
C ALA A 151 8.15 9.01 0.16
N SER A 152 7.72 7.92 -0.47
CA SER A 152 7.01 7.92 -1.74
C SER A 152 5.52 7.75 -1.49
N PHE A 153 4.80 8.87 -1.37
CA PHE A 153 3.36 8.88 -1.15
C PHE A 153 2.63 9.13 -2.45
N SER A 154 1.71 8.23 -2.78
CA SER A 154 0.66 8.62 -3.70
C SER A 154 -0.30 9.53 -2.95
N LEU A 155 -0.41 10.77 -3.40
CA LEU A 155 -1.49 11.66 -2.97
C LEU A 155 -2.67 11.57 -3.93
N GLY A 156 -2.74 10.52 -4.77
CA GLY A 156 -3.87 10.18 -5.65
C GLY A 156 -4.51 11.31 -6.45
N PHE A 157 -3.83 12.44 -6.63
CA PHE A 157 -4.32 13.59 -7.37
C PHE A 157 -4.37 13.27 -8.85
N ASP A 158 -5.46 13.67 -9.51
CA ASP A 158 -5.47 13.77 -10.96
C ASP A 158 -4.63 15.00 -11.35
N LEU A 159 -3.42 14.74 -11.85
CA LEU A 159 -2.52 15.80 -12.31
C LEU A 159 -2.54 15.97 -13.84
N SER A 160 -3.60 15.50 -14.52
CA SER A 160 -3.78 15.68 -15.96
C SER A 160 -3.76 17.16 -16.38
N ASP A 161 -4.21 18.06 -15.49
CA ASP A 161 -4.18 19.51 -15.69
C ASP A 161 -2.77 20.13 -15.74
N LEU A 162 -1.71 19.39 -15.35
CA LEU A 162 -0.33 19.85 -15.56
C LEU A 162 0.07 19.91 -17.05
N GLY A 163 -0.81 19.47 -17.96
CA GLY A 163 -0.84 19.84 -19.37
C GLY A 163 -0.71 18.66 -20.35
N GLU A 164 -1.21 18.83 -21.58
CA GLU A 164 -1.28 17.79 -22.64
C GLU A 164 0.05 17.12 -23.03
N THR A 165 1.20 17.69 -22.63
CA THR A 165 2.54 17.12 -22.90
C THR A 165 3.03 16.18 -21.80
N LEU A 166 2.30 16.07 -20.69
CA LEU A 166 2.64 15.20 -19.57
C LEU A 166 1.80 13.91 -19.64
N PRO A 167 2.31 12.78 -19.11
CA PRO A 167 1.56 11.53 -19.07
C PRO A 167 0.27 11.70 -18.26
N VAL A 168 -0.69 10.80 -18.46
CA VAL A 168 -1.88 10.77 -17.61
C VAL A 168 -1.43 10.36 -16.20
N LEU A 169 -1.52 11.31 -15.28
CA LEU A 169 -1.09 11.19 -13.88
C LEU A 169 -2.31 10.90 -13.01
N ASN A 170 -3.13 9.92 -13.40
CA ASN A 170 -4.32 9.50 -12.68
C ASN A 170 -4.13 8.07 -12.20
N SER A 171 -4.27 7.84 -10.90
CA SER A 171 -4.23 6.48 -10.37
C SER A 171 -5.58 5.81 -10.56
N GLU A 172 -5.56 4.50 -10.74
CA GLU A 172 -6.75 3.65 -10.80
C GLU A 172 -6.62 2.53 -9.77
N THR A 173 -7.76 2.04 -9.28
CA THR A 173 -7.82 0.95 -8.31
C THR A 173 -8.61 -0.21 -8.89
N GLU A 174 -8.07 -1.42 -8.75
CA GLU A 174 -8.68 -2.67 -9.16
C GLU A 174 -8.77 -3.61 -7.95
N ILE A 175 -9.97 -4.14 -7.70
CA ILE A 175 -10.23 -5.12 -6.64
C ILE A 175 -9.84 -6.51 -7.16
N ILE A 176 -9.05 -7.24 -6.36
CA ILE A 176 -8.85 -8.68 -6.54
C ILE A 176 -9.87 -9.38 -5.63
N PRO A 177 -10.94 -9.98 -6.19
CA PRO A 177 -12.06 -10.46 -5.39
C PRO A 177 -11.67 -11.55 -4.41
N LEU A 178 -12.33 -11.57 -3.25
CA LEU A 178 -12.27 -12.67 -2.31
C LEU A 178 -12.74 -13.97 -2.98
N THR A 179 -11.85 -14.94 -3.01
CA THR A 179 -12.10 -16.31 -3.48
C THR A 179 -11.65 -17.31 -2.42
N HIS A 180 -12.14 -18.54 -2.52
CA HIS A 180 -11.77 -19.61 -1.60
C HIS A 180 -11.78 -20.97 -2.26
N SER A 181 -11.04 -21.92 -1.69
CA SER A 181 -11.11 -23.34 -2.04
C SER A 181 -12.47 -23.96 -1.71
N GLU A 182 -12.78 -25.14 -2.26
CA GLU A 182 -14.05 -25.84 -1.97
C GLU A 182 -14.18 -26.24 -0.49
N ASP A 183 -13.05 -26.62 0.13
CA ASP A 183 -12.97 -27.04 1.54
C ASP A 183 -12.90 -25.86 2.54
N LYS A 184 -12.85 -24.62 2.04
CA LYS A 184 -12.76 -23.39 2.84
C LYS A 184 -11.48 -23.26 3.68
N LEU A 185 -10.43 -23.99 3.31
CA LEU A 185 -9.13 -23.93 3.97
C LEU A 185 -8.16 -22.92 3.32
N GLU A 186 -8.41 -22.53 2.07
CA GLU A 186 -7.65 -21.48 1.40
C GLU A 186 -8.55 -20.30 0.98
N TRP A 187 -8.07 -19.09 1.20
CA TRP A 187 -8.74 -17.84 0.84
C TRP A 187 -7.75 -16.88 0.20
N GLU A 188 -8.14 -16.21 -0.89
CA GLU A 188 -7.28 -15.28 -1.63
C GLU A 188 -8.06 -14.00 -1.98
N TRP A 189 -7.43 -12.83 -1.77
CA TRP A 189 -7.98 -11.51 -2.10
C TRP A 189 -6.86 -10.47 -2.23
N GLY A 190 -7.21 -9.25 -2.62
CA GLY A 190 -6.24 -8.15 -2.63
C GLY A 190 -6.73 -6.93 -3.39
N MET A 191 -5.81 -6.02 -3.68
CA MET A 191 -6.07 -4.88 -4.56
C MET A 191 -4.82 -4.50 -5.33
N LYS A 192 -5.06 -3.90 -6.49
CA LYS A 192 -4.04 -3.41 -7.41
C LYS A 192 -4.29 -1.93 -7.68
N TYR A 193 -3.27 -1.13 -7.50
CA TYR A 193 -3.28 0.29 -7.84
C TYR A 193 -2.45 0.46 -9.11
N THR A 194 -3.01 0.96 -10.21
CA THR A 194 -2.28 1.19 -11.46
C THR A 194 -2.10 2.68 -11.73
N ASN A 195 -1.14 3.02 -12.59
CA ASN A 195 -0.78 4.42 -12.89
C ASN A 195 -0.54 5.22 -11.58
N LEU A 196 0.13 4.57 -10.63
CA LEU A 196 0.27 5.09 -9.28
C LEU A 196 1.22 6.29 -9.30
N THR A 197 0.63 7.48 -9.22
CA THR A 197 1.39 8.73 -9.20
C THR A 197 1.80 9.00 -7.76
N ALA A 198 3.10 9.12 -7.51
CA ALA A 198 3.64 9.34 -6.17
C ALA A 198 4.56 10.55 -6.13
N LEU A 199 4.47 11.28 -5.03
CA LEU A 199 5.33 12.41 -4.69
C LEU A 199 6.35 11.93 -3.65
N TRP A 200 7.58 12.41 -3.81
CA TRP A 200 8.69 12.04 -2.95
C TRP A 200 9.04 13.22 -2.04
N TRP A 201 8.92 13.01 -0.74
CA TRP A 201 9.43 13.95 0.26
C TRP A 201 10.69 13.40 0.89
N ARG A 202 11.69 14.26 1.03
CA ARG A 202 12.87 13.91 1.79
C ARG A 202 12.49 13.71 3.26
N THR A 203 12.88 12.58 3.82
CA THR A 203 12.47 12.14 5.16
C THR A 203 13.68 11.76 6.00
N TRP A 204 13.57 11.95 7.31
CA TRP A 204 14.53 11.52 8.31
C TRP A 204 13.81 10.67 9.36
N ILE A 205 14.30 9.43 9.51
CA ILE A 205 13.72 8.44 10.43
C ILE A 205 14.52 8.30 11.73
N ASN A 206 15.32 9.30 12.10
CA ASN A 206 16.04 9.28 13.37
C ASN A 206 15.03 9.42 14.54
N PRO A 207 14.92 8.45 15.45
CA PRO A 207 14.01 8.49 16.59
C PRO A 207 14.08 9.75 17.46
N SER A 208 15.26 10.36 17.56
CA SER A 208 15.47 11.56 18.38
C SER A 208 15.13 12.86 17.67
N ASN A 209 14.98 12.83 16.34
CA ASN A 209 14.61 13.99 15.53
C ASN A 209 13.95 13.56 14.21
N PRO A 210 12.79 12.88 14.28
CA PRO A 210 12.05 12.46 13.10
C PRO A 210 11.44 13.70 12.46
N ARG A 211 11.65 13.87 11.16
CA ARG A 211 11.13 15.01 10.40
C ARG A 211 11.14 14.68 8.91
N PHE A 212 10.36 15.42 8.16
CA PHE A 212 10.43 15.44 6.70
C PHE A 212 10.67 16.88 6.25
N ASP A 213 11.08 17.04 5.01
CA ASP A 213 11.20 18.34 4.40
C ASP A 213 9.80 18.87 4.13
N ASN A 214 9.29 19.74 5.01
CA ASN A 214 7.95 20.31 4.90
C ASN A 214 7.85 21.39 3.80
N SER A 215 8.68 21.27 2.77
CA SER A 215 8.65 22.08 1.56
C SER A 215 8.06 21.28 0.39
N TRP A 216 8.26 21.75 -0.83
CA TRP A 216 7.76 21.06 -2.02
C TRP A 216 8.41 19.68 -2.16
N PRO A 217 7.66 18.66 -2.63
CA PRO A 217 8.23 17.36 -2.95
C PRO A 217 9.39 17.52 -3.92
N VAL A 218 10.42 16.69 -3.73
CA VAL A 218 11.67 16.75 -4.50
C VAL A 218 11.61 15.93 -5.79
N ALA A 219 10.63 15.03 -5.89
CA ALA A 219 10.33 14.29 -7.10
C ALA A 219 8.85 13.92 -7.21
N LEU A 220 8.43 13.64 -8.45
CA LEU A 220 7.15 13.03 -8.80
C LEU A 220 7.42 11.84 -9.70
N THR A 221 6.84 10.69 -9.40
CA THR A 221 7.01 9.46 -10.16
C THR A 221 5.67 8.82 -10.51
N VAL A 222 5.68 7.96 -11.53
CA VAL A 222 4.54 7.09 -11.86
C VAL A 222 5.01 5.65 -11.91
N TYR A 223 4.45 4.82 -11.04
CA TYR A 223 4.60 3.37 -11.08
C TYR A 223 3.51 2.73 -11.95
N ASP A 224 3.84 1.67 -12.67
CA ASP A 224 2.84 0.90 -13.42
C ASP A 224 1.79 0.29 -12.51
N GLU A 225 2.24 -0.28 -11.39
CA GLU A 225 1.36 -0.84 -10.39
C GLU A 225 1.96 -0.82 -8.98
N LEU A 226 1.09 -0.91 -7.99
CA LEU A 226 1.38 -1.43 -6.67
C LEU A 226 0.27 -2.42 -6.35
N THR A 227 0.61 -3.71 -6.28
CA THR A 227 -0.36 -4.78 -6.07
C THR A 227 -0.10 -5.46 -4.75
N PHE A 228 -1.16 -5.65 -3.97
CA PHE A 228 -1.17 -6.38 -2.71
C PHE A 228 -2.05 -7.61 -2.89
N THR A 229 -1.53 -8.79 -2.55
CA THR A 229 -2.31 -10.02 -2.49
C THR A 229 -2.13 -10.71 -1.16
N TYR A 230 -3.23 -11.24 -0.65
CA TYR A 230 -3.30 -11.95 0.62
C TYR A 230 -3.76 -13.37 0.35
N LYS A 231 -3.08 -14.32 0.97
CA LYS A 231 -3.48 -15.74 0.98
C LYS A 231 -3.56 -16.23 2.41
N LEU A 232 -4.75 -16.61 2.86
CA LEU A 232 -4.96 -17.29 4.12
C LEU A 232 -5.03 -18.80 3.84
N THR A 233 -4.16 -19.57 4.49
CA THR A 233 -4.20 -21.04 4.48
C THR A 233 -4.41 -21.54 5.90
N ILE A 234 -5.35 -22.46 6.08
CA ILE A 234 -5.67 -23.09 7.36
C ILE A 234 -5.36 -24.57 7.24
N ASP A 235 -4.50 -25.07 8.13
CA ASP A 235 -4.19 -26.49 8.23
C ASP A 235 -4.77 -27.03 9.56
N PRO A 236 -5.91 -27.74 9.51
CA PRO A 236 -6.51 -28.33 10.71
C PRO A 236 -5.69 -29.47 11.32
N ASP A 237 -4.87 -30.17 10.52
CA ASP A 237 -4.08 -31.31 10.97
C ASP A 237 -2.85 -30.82 11.76
N GLU A 238 -2.23 -29.74 11.31
CA GLU A 238 -1.14 -29.06 12.03
C GLU A 238 -1.65 -28.09 13.10
N GLY A 239 -2.92 -27.69 13.04
CA GLY A 239 -3.51 -26.68 13.92
C GLY A 239 -2.95 -25.28 13.66
N THR A 240 -2.62 -24.96 12.41
CA THR A 240 -1.98 -23.70 12.00
C THR A 240 -2.86 -22.90 11.06
N ALA A 241 -2.70 -21.58 11.10
CA ALA A 241 -3.27 -20.66 10.11
C ALA A 241 -2.19 -19.68 9.70
N THR A 242 -1.97 -19.56 8.39
CA THR A 242 -0.90 -18.76 7.79
C THR A 242 -1.53 -17.72 6.88
N LEU A 243 -1.31 -16.45 7.19
CA LEU A 243 -1.64 -15.33 6.30
C LEU A 243 -0.36 -14.88 5.60
N GLN A 244 -0.28 -15.13 4.30
CA GLN A 244 0.81 -14.67 3.45
C GLN A 244 0.41 -13.37 2.74
N GLU A 245 1.25 -12.34 2.90
CA GLU A 245 1.16 -11.08 2.17
C GLU A 245 2.20 -11.04 1.04
N ASN A 246 1.76 -10.66 -0.16
CA ASN A 246 2.61 -10.51 -1.32
C ASN A 246 2.44 -9.13 -1.95
N HIS A 247 3.54 -8.62 -2.48
CA HIS A 247 3.62 -7.31 -3.10
C HIS A 247 4.20 -7.40 -4.51
N VAL A 248 3.69 -6.58 -5.42
CA VAL A 248 4.31 -6.28 -6.71
C VAL A 248 4.44 -4.77 -6.82
N ILE A 249 5.66 -4.29 -7.07
CA ILE A 249 5.94 -2.89 -7.42
C ILE A 249 6.22 -2.88 -8.93
N GLY A 250 5.36 -2.21 -9.68
CA GLY A 250 5.52 -2.03 -11.12
C GLY A 250 6.65 -1.06 -11.44
N ARG A 251 7.11 -1.12 -12.69
CA ARG A 251 8.18 -0.23 -13.18
C ARG A 251 7.83 1.25 -12.97
N MET A 252 8.85 2.06 -12.71
CA MET A 252 8.74 3.51 -12.81
C MET A 252 8.77 3.89 -14.30
N ARG A 253 7.73 4.58 -14.79
CA ARG A 253 7.67 5.07 -16.19
C ARG A 253 8.14 6.51 -16.35
N HIS A 254 7.88 7.30 -15.33
CA HIS A 254 8.02 8.75 -15.35
C HIS A 254 8.66 9.16 -14.03
N LEU A 255 9.69 10.01 -14.10
CA LEU A 255 10.31 10.59 -12.93
C LEU A 255 10.64 12.05 -13.19
N PHE A 256 10.02 12.93 -12.45
CA PHE A 256 10.32 14.36 -12.40
C PHE A 256 11.17 14.62 -11.17
N VAL A 257 12.27 15.36 -11.32
CA VAL A 257 13.20 15.67 -10.22
C VAL A 257 13.42 17.18 -10.18
N GLY A 258 13.39 17.75 -8.98
CA GLY A 258 13.62 19.18 -8.74
C GLY A 258 12.41 19.89 -8.14
N ILE A 259 12.28 21.19 -8.39
CA ILE A 259 11.22 22.01 -7.78
C ILE A 259 9.95 21.92 -8.63
N ILE A 260 9.00 21.10 -8.19
CA ILE A 260 7.67 20.99 -8.80
C ILE A 260 6.78 22.11 -8.23
N PRO A 261 6.04 22.90 -9.05
CA PRO A 261 5.82 22.78 -10.50
C PRO A 261 6.59 23.82 -11.34
N VAL A 262 7.85 24.16 -11.03
CA VAL A 262 8.60 25.17 -11.78
C VAL A 262 9.29 24.55 -13.00
N PRO A 263 8.83 24.79 -14.26
CA PRO A 263 9.31 24.07 -15.44
C PRO A 263 10.82 24.16 -15.69
N LEU A 264 11.41 25.31 -15.34
CA LEU A 264 12.83 25.60 -15.56
C LEU A 264 13.74 24.96 -14.50
N LEU A 265 13.18 24.50 -13.37
CA LEU A 265 13.90 23.92 -12.23
C LEU A 265 13.50 22.45 -11.99
N CYS A 266 12.84 21.85 -12.98
CA CYS A 266 12.42 20.45 -12.97
C CYS A 266 12.93 19.77 -14.24
N THR A 267 13.59 18.63 -14.06
CA THR A 267 13.93 17.71 -15.16
C THR A 267 13.00 16.50 -15.12
N TYR A 268 12.93 15.79 -16.24
CA TYR A 268 12.05 14.65 -16.45
C TYR A 268 12.81 13.51 -17.11
N TYR A 269 12.64 12.30 -16.58
CA TYR A 269 13.23 11.07 -17.07
C TYR A 269 12.13 10.07 -17.41
N ASN A 270 12.34 9.31 -18.49
CA ASN A 270 11.55 8.15 -18.86
C ASN A 270 12.44 7.10 -19.55
N SER A 271 11.84 6.07 -20.15
CA SER A 271 12.57 5.01 -20.85
C SER A 271 13.28 5.45 -22.13
N THR A 272 13.10 6.69 -22.60
CA THR A 272 13.64 7.18 -23.88
C THR A 272 14.62 8.35 -23.75
N GLY A 273 14.79 8.90 -22.54
CA GLY A 273 15.84 9.86 -22.24
C GLY A 273 15.52 10.81 -21.09
N HIS A 274 16.32 11.87 -21.05
CA HIS A 274 16.28 12.93 -20.04
C HIS A 274 15.91 14.25 -20.71
N TYR A 275 14.99 14.98 -20.09
CA TYR A 275 14.34 16.12 -20.66
C TYR A 275 14.25 17.28 -19.66
N GLY A 276 14.31 18.51 -20.16
CA GLY A 276 14.06 19.73 -19.41
C GLY A 276 12.76 20.42 -19.85
N THR A 277 12.37 21.47 -19.12
CA THR A 277 11.15 22.25 -19.42
C THR A 277 9.89 21.37 -19.44
N PHE A 278 9.68 20.58 -18.39
CA PHE A 278 8.58 19.61 -18.28
C PHE A 278 8.47 18.67 -19.49
N GLY A 279 9.57 18.01 -19.84
CA GLY A 279 9.58 17.00 -20.89
C GLY A 279 9.64 17.55 -22.33
N LYS A 280 9.62 18.88 -22.52
CA LYS A 280 9.53 19.47 -23.87
C LYS A 280 10.85 19.49 -24.64
N VAL A 281 11.98 19.50 -23.95
CA VAL A 281 13.31 19.58 -24.57
C VAL A 281 14.14 18.41 -24.11
N LYS A 282 14.49 17.50 -25.04
CA LYS A 282 15.44 16.42 -24.74
C LYS A 282 16.83 17.03 -24.49
N LEU A 283 17.42 16.70 -23.35
CA LEU A 283 18.72 17.18 -22.92
C LEU A 283 19.82 16.18 -23.32
N ASP A 284 19.57 14.90 -23.08
CA ASP A 284 20.47 13.80 -23.42
C ASP A 284 19.70 12.45 -23.48
N ASP A 285 20.43 11.36 -23.73
CA ASP A 285 19.87 10.01 -23.88
C ASP A 285 19.79 9.22 -22.56
N ASN A 286 20.21 9.79 -21.41
CA ASN A 286 20.13 9.09 -20.12
C ASN A 286 18.66 8.84 -19.77
N THR A 287 18.33 7.59 -19.53
CA THR A 287 16.99 7.14 -19.22
C THR A 287 16.70 7.24 -17.72
N ILE A 288 15.46 6.96 -17.33
CA ILE A 288 15.08 6.76 -15.93
C ILE A 288 15.90 5.66 -15.25
N HIS A 289 16.29 4.61 -15.97
CA HIS A 289 17.09 3.51 -15.44
C HIS A 289 18.52 3.96 -15.16
N ASP A 290 19.10 4.75 -16.08
CA ASP A 290 20.42 5.36 -15.88
C ASP A 290 20.38 6.29 -14.67
N PHE A 291 19.32 7.11 -14.51
CA PHE A 291 19.18 7.96 -13.33
C PHE A 291 19.11 7.17 -12.01
N ILE A 292 18.28 6.12 -11.96
CA ILE A 292 18.15 5.26 -10.76
C ILE A 292 19.50 4.62 -10.43
N GLN A 293 20.19 4.08 -11.43
CA GLN A 293 21.48 3.43 -11.27
C GLN A 293 22.58 4.41 -10.85
N ASP A 294 22.71 5.56 -11.53
CA ASP A 294 23.74 6.57 -11.25
C ASP A 294 23.58 7.20 -9.86
N ASN A 295 22.36 7.18 -9.31
CA ASN A 295 22.05 7.68 -7.97
C ASN A 295 21.97 6.58 -6.90
N ASN A 296 22.22 5.31 -7.25
CA ASN A 296 22.07 4.14 -6.36
C ASN A 296 20.73 4.16 -5.62
N LEU A 297 19.64 4.41 -6.36
CA LEU A 297 18.30 4.46 -5.78
C LEU A 297 17.72 3.05 -5.63
N GLU A 298 17.29 2.75 -4.42
CA GLU A 298 16.64 1.51 -4.01
C GLU A 298 15.24 1.79 -3.47
N MET A 299 14.42 0.75 -3.34
CA MET A 299 13.03 0.83 -2.90
C MET A 299 12.75 -0.17 -1.79
N SER A 300 12.05 0.28 -0.75
CA SER A 300 11.62 -0.55 0.38
C SER A 300 10.12 -0.41 0.63
N ILE A 301 9.50 -1.47 1.15
CA ILE A 301 8.13 -1.48 1.65
C ILE A 301 8.19 -1.37 3.16
N ILE A 302 7.48 -0.38 3.71
CA ILE A 302 7.39 -0.17 5.15
C ILE A 302 6.02 -0.62 5.63
N ASN A 303 6.01 -1.62 6.52
CA ASN A 303 4.81 -2.13 7.16
C ASN A 303 4.85 -1.88 8.67
N PHE A 304 3.69 -1.68 9.27
CA PHE A 304 3.51 -1.64 10.71
C PHE A 304 2.70 -2.85 11.17
N GLN A 305 3.20 -3.53 12.20
CA GLN A 305 2.55 -4.69 12.78
C GLN A 305 2.45 -4.53 14.30
N THR A 306 1.31 -4.92 14.86
CA THR A 306 1.08 -4.88 16.29
C THR A 306 0.20 -6.04 16.74
N SER A 307 0.31 -6.40 18.02
CA SER A 307 -0.53 -7.41 18.66
C SER A 307 -1.02 -6.90 20.01
N VAL A 308 -2.26 -7.20 20.33
CA VAL A 308 -2.93 -6.76 21.54
C VAL A 308 -3.61 -7.95 22.20
N MET A 309 -3.40 -8.08 23.50
CA MET A 309 -4.17 -8.94 24.39
C MET A 309 -4.84 -8.05 25.44
N ALA A 310 -6.06 -8.41 25.85
CA ALA A 310 -6.83 -7.57 26.76
C ALA A 310 -6.29 -7.58 28.19
N ASP A 311 -5.64 -8.66 28.60
CA ASP A 311 -5.27 -8.97 29.99
C ASP A 311 -3.77 -9.21 30.20
N HIS A 312 -2.95 -9.12 29.16
CA HIS A 312 -1.51 -9.38 29.20
C HIS A 312 -0.71 -8.39 28.33
N GLU A 313 0.52 -8.10 28.75
CA GLU A 313 1.48 -7.42 27.88
C GLU A 313 2.05 -8.40 26.85
N THR A 314 2.40 -7.89 25.67
CA THR A 314 3.01 -8.67 24.60
C THR A 314 4.45 -8.22 24.36
N TYR A 315 5.32 -9.17 24.03
CA TYR A 315 6.70 -8.88 23.64
C TYR A 315 7.11 -9.75 22.47
N SER A 316 7.96 -9.20 21.60
CA SER A 316 8.44 -9.89 20.40
C SER A 316 9.95 -10.09 20.45
N GLN A 317 10.40 -11.27 20.04
CA GLN A 317 11.81 -11.63 20.01
C GLN A 317 12.16 -12.47 18.77
N THR A 318 13.41 -12.40 18.35
CA THR A 318 13.97 -13.33 17.35
C THR A 318 14.01 -14.75 17.92
N GLN A 319 14.28 -15.73 17.05
CA GLN A 319 14.54 -17.12 17.47
C GLN A 319 15.74 -17.26 18.44
N SER A 320 16.66 -16.30 18.48
CA SER A 320 17.78 -16.26 19.42
C SER A 320 17.43 -15.61 20.77
N GLY A 321 16.18 -15.16 20.95
CA GLY A 321 15.72 -14.48 22.16
C GLY A 321 16.08 -13.00 22.24
N GLN A 322 16.52 -12.38 21.14
CA GLN A 322 16.78 -10.94 21.08
C GLN A 322 15.46 -10.19 20.92
N SER A 323 15.18 -9.23 21.80
CA SER A 323 14.00 -8.37 21.66
C SER A 323 14.07 -7.55 20.36
N VAL A 324 12.94 -7.47 19.66
CA VAL A 324 12.79 -6.72 18.40
C VAL A 324 11.76 -5.58 18.49
N THR A 325 11.09 -5.44 19.62
CA THR A 325 10.12 -4.37 19.86
C THR A 325 10.84 -3.02 19.96
N ASP A 326 10.47 -2.07 19.10
CA ASP A 326 11.10 -0.75 19.00
C ASP A 326 12.65 -0.82 18.91
N ALA A 327 13.14 -1.80 18.15
CA ALA A 327 14.55 -2.06 17.94
C ALA A 327 14.90 -2.07 16.45
N GLU A 328 16.20 -2.02 16.17
CA GLU A 328 16.73 -2.15 14.83
C GLU A 328 17.50 -3.46 14.70
N THR A 329 16.79 -4.50 14.32
CA THR A 329 17.30 -5.87 14.25
C THR A 329 17.03 -6.41 12.86
N GLU A 330 18.08 -6.88 12.19
CA GLU A 330 17.96 -7.66 10.95
C GLU A 330 17.25 -8.97 11.25
N VAL A 331 16.23 -9.26 10.45
CA VAL A 331 15.39 -10.45 10.57
C VAL A 331 15.28 -11.23 9.27
N THR A 332 16.07 -10.84 8.25
CA THR A 332 16.24 -11.58 7.00
C THR A 332 16.46 -13.05 7.28
N ASP A 333 15.75 -13.93 6.56
CA ASP A 333 15.89 -15.39 6.72
C ASP A 333 15.57 -15.94 8.12
N THR A 334 14.90 -15.15 8.96
CA THR A 334 14.48 -15.57 10.31
C THR A 334 13.00 -15.31 10.53
N SER A 335 12.53 -15.61 11.74
CA SER A 335 11.19 -15.27 12.18
C SER A 335 11.20 -14.58 13.53
N ILE A 336 10.14 -13.81 13.76
CA ILE A 336 9.87 -13.12 15.02
C ILE A 336 8.74 -13.87 15.72
N ASP A 337 9.01 -14.35 16.92
CA ASP A 337 8.00 -14.91 17.81
C ASP A 337 7.49 -13.83 18.75
N THR A 338 6.17 -13.77 18.90
CA THR A 338 5.52 -12.89 19.88
C THR A 338 4.88 -13.72 20.98
N TYR A 339 5.07 -13.27 22.22
CA TYR A 339 4.63 -13.94 23.43
C TYR A 339 3.83 -12.98 24.31
N ALA A 340 2.97 -13.55 25.15
CA ALA A 340 2.45 -12.86 26.33
C ALA A 340 3.51 -12.82 27.43
N ASP A 341 3.38 -11.90 28.38
CA ASP A 341 4.29 -11.73 29.53
C ASP A 341 4.49 -12.99 30.42
N ASP A 342 3.59 -13.98 30.32
CA ASP A 342 3.67 -15.27 31.01
C ASP A 342 4.30 -16.39 30.17
N GLY A 343 4.78 -16.06 28.97
CA GLY A 343 5.49 -16.96 28.06
C GLY A 343 4.59 -17.75 27.10
N GLU A 344 3.27 -17.53 27.09
CA GLU A 344 2.40 -18.11 26.06
C GLU A 344 2.73 -17.53 24.68
N LYS A 345 2.95 -18.40 23.69
CA LYS A 345 3.19 -17.98 22.31
C LYS A 345 1.90 -17.50 21.65
N ILE A 346 1.94 -16.30 21.08
CA ILE A 346 0.81 -15.61 20.46
C ILE A 346 0.80 -15.87 18.95
N PHE A 347 1.90 -15.57 18.26
CA PHE A 347 2.07 -15.81 16.83
C PHE A 347 3.56 -15.85 16.43
N ASN A 348 3.80 -16.22 15.18
CA ASN A 348 5.10 -16.16 14.51
C ASN A 348 4.94 -15.36 13.21
N ALA A 349 5.85 -14.42 12.95
CA ALA A 349 6.01 -13.76 11.64
C ALA A 349 7.29 -14.26 10.99
N ASP A 350 7.18 -14.92 9.85
CA ASP A 350 8.30 -15.55 9.14
C ASP A 350 8.75 -14.73 7.92
N PHE A 351 9.96 -14.17 8.02
CA PHE A 351 10.60 -13.37 6.97
C PHE A 351 11.50 -14.23 6.07
N GLY A 352 11.71 -15.52 6.37
CA GLY A 352 12.49 -16.45 5.55
C GLY A 352 11.70 -17.13 4.43
N THR A 353 10.39 -16.89 4.35
CA THR A 353 9.49 -17.50 3.35
C THR A 353 9.72 -16.97 1.94
N LYS A 354 10.15 -15.72 1.80
CA LYS A 354 10.47 -15.09 0.52
C LYS A 354 11.88 -14.52 0.61
N LYS A 355 12.86 -15.30 0.15
CA LYS A 355 14.29 -14.95 0.20
C LYS A 355 14.72 -14.03 -0.94
N THR A 356 13.98 -14.08 -2.05
CA THR A 356 14.34 -13.35 -3.24
C THR A 356 13.15 -12.65 -3.88
N TYR A 357 13.45 -11.59 -4.60
CA TYR A 357 12.52 -10.93 -5.49
C TYR A 357 13.05 -10.92 -6.92
N LYS A 358 12.12 -10.82 -7.87
CA LYS A 358 12.42 -10.72 -9.29
C LYS A 358 12.44 -9.25 -9.67
N LEU A 359 13.55 -8.79 -10.25
CA LEU A 359 13.65 -7.47 -10.85
C LEU A 359 13.62 -7.64 -12.36
N TYR A 360 12.52 -7.21 -12.98
CA TYR A 360 12.33 -7.29 -14.42
C TYR A 360 13.05 -6.13 -15.10
N ASN A 361 13.85 -6.45 -16.12
CA ASN A 361 14.64 -5.45 -16.83
C ASN A 361 13.82 -4.82 -17.95
N TYR A 362 12.90 -3.92 -17.64
CA TYR A 362 12.04 -3.29 -18.65
C TYR A 362 12.79 -2.20 -19.43
N THR A 363 13.60 -2.58 -20.43
CA THR A 363 14.38 -1.60 -21.20
C THR A 363 13.57 -0.81 -22.24
N ALA A 364 12.34 -1.24 -22.57
CA ALA A 364 11.31 -0.46 -23.27
C ALA A 364 10.00 -1.25 -23.46
N GLU A 365 10.07 -2.59 -23.52
CA GLU A 365 8.93 -3.45 -23.87
C GLU A 365 8.14 -3.94 -22.66
N THR A 366 6.82 -3.72 -22.65
CA THR A 366 5.91 -4.13 -21.56
C THR A 366 5.69 -5.64 -21.47
N SER A 367 6.07 -6.39 -22.51
CA SER A 367 5.98 -7.86 -22.54
C SER A 367 7.29 -8.55 -22.14
N GLU A 368 8.28 -7.79 -21.66
CA GLU A 368 9.55 -8.36 -21.24
C GLU A 368 9.36 -9.26 -20.01
N THR A 369 9.83 -10.50 -20.12
CA THR A 369 9.68 -11.56 -19.09
C THR A 369 11.02 -11.96 -18.49
N THR A 370 12.11 -11.33 -18.95
CA THR A 370 13.45 -11.47 -18.42
C THR A 370 13.58 -10.69 -17.13
N TYR A 371 14.08 -11.36 -16.11
CA TYR A 371 14.31 -10.80 -14.79
C TYR A 371 15.62 -11.32 -14.22
N ASP A 372 16.25 -10.47 -13.43
CA ASP A 372 17.29 -10.87 -12.50
C ASP A 372 16.67 -11.16 -11.13
N THR A 373 17.35 -11.95 -10.32
CA THR A 373 16.90 -12.33 -8.98
C THR A 373 17.83 -11.74 -7.95
N TYR A 374 17.25 -11.09 -6.94
CA TYR A 374 17.96 -10.41 -5.88
C TYR A 374 17.49 -10.92 -4.53
N GLU A 375 18.37 -10.90 -3.54
CA GLU A 375 18.02 -11.22 -2.15
C GLU A 375 17.11 -10.14 -1.58
N SER A 376 16.11 -10.53 -0.80
CA SER A 376 15.26 -9.61 -0.05
C SER A 376 15.76 -9.48 1.37
N ILE A 377 16.01 -8.25 1.80
CA ILE A 377 16.45 -7.93 3.16
C ILE A 377 15.27 -7.45 3.99
N ALA A 378 15.18 -7.93 5.23
CA ALA A 378 14.13 -7.54 6.18
C ALA A 378 14.73 -7.12 7.52
N ARG A 379 14.20 -6.03 8.08
CA ARG A 379 14.69 -5.44 9.33
C ARG A 379 13.54 -4.83 10.11
N THR A 380 13.61 -4.94 11.42
CA THR A 380 12.77 -4.14 12.33
C THR A 380 13.33 -2.73 12.47
N ALA A 381 12.47 -1.77 12.77
CA ALA A 381 12.89 -0.39 12.97
C ALA A 381 12.20 0.26 14.17
N LYS A 382 12.81 1.34 14.66
CA LYS A 382 12.27 2.11 15.77
C LYS A 382 11.03 2.88 15.35
N ILE A 383 9.93 2.64 16.05
CA ILE A 383 8.59 3.16 15.74
C ILE A 383 8.62 4.69 15.71
N SER A 384 9.28 5.31 16.69
CA SER A 384 9.38 6.77 16.81
C SER A 384 10.07 7.45 15.62
N GLY A 385 10.95 6.74 14.91
CA GLY A 385 11.57 7.24 13.68
C GLY A 385 10.55 7.48 12.57
N TYR A 386 9.52 6.65 12.48
CA TYR A 386 8.48 6.74 11.47
C TYR A 386 7.25 7.50 11.99
N ALA A 387 6.71 7.12 13.15
CA ALA A 387 5.52 7.73 13.74
C ALA A 387 5.73 9.21 14.11
N GLY A 388 6.97 9.61 14.43
CA GLY A 388 7.29 11.02 14.69
C GLY A 388 7.21 11.92 13.46
N ASN A 389 7.13 11.35 12.25
CA ASN A 389 6.86 12.07 11.01
C ASN A 389 5.36 12.36 10.81
N GLY A 390 4.62 12.70 11.88
CA GLY A 390 3.16 12.83 11.82
C GLY A 390 2.64 13.82 10.75
N GLY A 391 3.39 14.89 10.46
CA GLY A 391 3.02 15.85 9.42
C GLY A 391 3.13 15.30 7.98
N LEU A 392 3.90 14.23 7.77
CA LEU A 392 4.01 13.55 6.49
C LEU A 392 2.71 12.81 6.13
N PHE A 393 2.00 12.33 7.16
CA PHE A 393 0.74 11.59 7.04
C PHE A 393 -0.51 12.48 7.22
N ALA A 394 -0.33 13.80 7.34
CA ALA A 394 -1.40 14.76 7.56
C ALA A 394 -1.92 15.42 6.26
N TYR A 395 -1.33 15.08 5.11
CA TYR A 395 -1.64 15.66 3.79
C TYR A 395 -2.60 14.81 2.98
#